data_AF-A0A3D8RTQ0-F1
#
_entry.id   AF-A0A3D8RTQ0-F1
#
_cell.length_a   1.000
_cell.length_b   1.000
_cell.length_c   1.000
_cell.angle_alpha   90.00
_cell.angle_beta   90.00
_cell.angle_gamma   90.00
#
_symmetry.space_group_name_H-M   'P 1'
#
loop_
_entity.id
_entity.type
_entity.pdbx_description
1 polymer ?
#
loop_
_entity_poly.entity_id
_entity_poly.type
_entity_poly.pdbx_seq_one_letter_code
_entity_poly.pdbx_strand_id
1 'polypeptide(L)'
;MDSSHVIDLLDQLDDEIDDLEESLAPVLKTALSDTASKLPLLDKAKLYVLVTYAIESILFSYLRLNGVKAREHPVFTELTRVKQYFDKIKLAETPRPKRENMSLDKQAAARIIKAGLSGNDKYDLERAEQQAKEKARAHIKFEELPKAPKTEVGAEDAQSSEDLGSDTAAKPTSRSKKRRIELAQDTTPTSETSQGESGVPNPVRKRKKRSNEKRKGKGLKNT
;
A
#
# COMPACT_ATOMS: atom_id res chain seq x y z
N MET A 1 45.48 28.58 23.36
CA MET A 1 44.02 28.38 23.25
C MET A 1 43.41 29.69 23.67
N ASP A 2 42.64 30.32 22.78
CA ASP A 2 41.97 31.59 23.07
C ASP A 2 40.80 31.29 24.02
N SER A 3 41.02 31.49 25.32
CA SER A 3 40.08 31.07 26.37
C SER A 3 38.75 31.81 26.31
N SER A 4 38.76 33.05 25.80
CA SER A 4 37.54 33.84 25.62
C SER A 4 36.57 33.18 24.63
N HIS A 5 37.08 32.67 23.51
CA HIS A 5 36.24 32.00 22.52
C HIS A 5 35.56 30.73 23.07
N VAL A 6 36.22 30.01 23.98
CA VAL A 6 35.63 28.81 24.61
C VAL A 6 34.51 29.19 25.58
N ILE A 7 34.64 30.31 26.28
CA ILE A 7 33.61 30.83 27.18
C ILE A 7 32.39 31.25 26.36
N ASP A 8 32.58 31.99 25.26
CA ASP A 8 31.48 32.40 24.38
C ASP A 8 30.68 31.20 23.83
N LEU A 9 31.37 30.10 23.47
CA LEU A 9 30.73 28.86 23.01
C LEU A 9 29.99 28.12 24.13
N LEU A 10 30.45 28.26 25.38
CA LEU A 10 29.78 27.65 26.53
C LEU A 10 28.50 28.42 26.87
N ASP A 11 28.56 29.74 26.85
CA ASP A 11 27.39 30.61 27.06
C ASP A 11 26.33 30.33 25.96
N GLN A 12 26.76 30.21 24.70
CA GLN A 12 25.85 29.79 23.61
C GLN A 12 25.23 28.41 23.85
N LEU A 13 26.01 27.44 24.35
CA LEU A 13 25.49 26.10 24.62
C LEU A 13 24.48 26.12 25.78
N ASP A 14 24.69 26.96 26.79
CA ASP A 14 23.77 27.14 27.92
C ASP A 14 22.41 27.69 27.43
N ASP A 15 22.45 28.78 26.63
CA ASP A 15 21.26 29.36 26.00
C ASP A 15 20.52 28.33 25.11
N GLU A 16 21.26 27.56 24.29
CA GLU A 16 20.67 26.52 23.42
C GLU A 16 20.01 25.37 24.22
N ILE A 17 20.53 25.06 25.42
CA ILE A 17 19.95 24.05 26.31
C ILE A 17 18.66 24.59 26.94
N ASP A 18 18.64 25.84 27.40
CA ASP A 18 17.45 26.49 27.95
C ASP A 18 16.30 26.54 26.91
N ASP A 19 16.60 26.95 25.68
CA ASP A 19 15.65 26.94 24.56
C ASP A 19 15.11 25.53 24.27
N LEU A 20 16.00 24.53 24.33
CA LEU A 20 15.64 23.14 24.12
C LEU A 20 14.70 22.62 25.23
N GLU A 21 14.99 22.94 26.48
CA GLU A 21 14.15 22.56 27.63
C GLU A 21 12.76 23.19 27.53
N GLU A 22 12.66 24.47 27.16
CA GLU A 22 11.38 25.14 26.95
C GLU A 22 10.58 24.46 25.82
N SER A 23 11.23 24.15 24.70
CA SER A 23 10.58 23.49 23.56
C SER A 23 10.09 22.08 23.86
N LEU A 24 10.80 21.33 24.73
CA LEU A 24 10.47 19.96 25.12
C LEU A 24 9.52 19.89 26.32
N ALA A 25 9.39 20.96 27.11
CA ALA A 25 8.51 21.04 28.27
C ALA A 25 7.09 20.48 28.05
N PRO A 26 6.35 20.80 26.97
CA PRO A 26 5.00 20.25 26.75
C PRO A 26 4.98 18.72 26.59
N VAL A 27 6.03 18.15 25.99
CA VAL A 27 6.17 16.71 25.77
C VAL A 27 6.62 15.99 27.04
N LEU A 28 7.41 16.65 27.89
CA LEU A 28 7.90 16.07 29.16
C LEU A 28 6.85 16.12 30.28
N LYS A 29 5.97 17.13 30.31
CA LYS A 29 4.93 17.30 31.34
C LYS A 29 3.75 16.34 31.21
N THR A 30 3.55 15.77 30.01
CA THR A 30 2.42 14.87 29.71
C THR A 30 2.95 13.54 29.20
N ALA A 31 2.25 12.44 29.47
CA ALA A 31 2.68 11.17 28.90
C ALA A 31 2.60 11.24 27.36
N LEU A 32 3.66 10.83 26.67
CA LEU A 32 3.72 10.87 25.21
C LEU A 32 2.58 10.07 24.55
N SER A 33 2.10 9.00 25.22
CA SER A 33 0.93 8.23 24.78
C SER A 33 -0.35 9.08 24.73
N ASP A 34 -0.50 10.01 25.66
CA ASP A 34 -1.73 10.78 25.87
C ASP A 34 -1.83 11.91 24.85
N THR A 35 -0.70 12.48 24.45
CA THR A 35 -0.63 13.44 23.33
C THR A 35 -0.76 12.70 22.00
N ALA A 36 -0.05 11.58 21.82
CA ALA A 36 -0.07 10.79 20.60
C ALA A 36 -1.44 10.13 20.31
N SER A 37 -2.24 9.81 21.33
CA SER A 37 -3.58 9.21 21.15
C SER A 37 -4.61 10.18 20.60
N LYS A 38 -4.42 11.49 20.80
CA LYS A 38 -5.32 12.56 20.34
C LYS A 38 -5.05 13.00 18.90
N LEU A 39 -3.90 12.63 18.35
CA LEU A 39 -3.46 13.03 17.02
C LEU A 39 -3.93 12.05 15.94
N PRO A 40 -4.19 12.56 14.71
CA PRO A 40 -4.42 11.70 13.56
C PRO A 40 -3.17 10.85 13.27
N LEU A 41 -3.35 9.74 12.56
CA LEU A 41 -2.31 8.71 12.37
C LEU A 41 -0.99 9.27 11.83
N LEU A 42 -1.06 10.21 10.89
CA LEU A 42 0.11 10.82 10.27
C LEU A 42 0.89 11.69 11.28
N ASP A 43 0.19 12.57 12.00
CA ASP A 43 0.81 13.46 12.97
C ASP A 43 1.33 12.70 14.20
N LYS A 44 0.66 11.61 14.57
CA LYS A 44 1.15 10.65 15.55
C LYS A 44 2.51 10.07 15.13
N ALA A 45 2.66 9.66 13.87
CA ALA A 45 3.93 9.16 13.36
C ALA A 45 5.02 10.24 13.35
N LYS A 46 4.68 11.48 12.95
CA LYS A 46 5.60 12.63 13.02
C LYS A 46 6.08 12.88 14.44
N LEU A 47 5.16 12.91 15.40
CA LEU A 47 5.49 13.14 16.82
C LEU A 47 6.49 12.10 17.33
N TYR A 48 6.22 10.80 17.14
CA TYR A 48 7.15 9.77 17.61
C TYR A 48 8.53 9.87 16.95
N VAL A 49 8.60 10.07 15.64
CA VAL A 49 9.89 10.18 14.94
C VAL A 49 10.66 11.43 15.37
N LEU A 50 9.98 12.56 15.60
CA LEU A 50 10.60 13.79 16.11
C LEU A 50 11.13 13.62 17.54
N VAL A 51 10.37 12.99 18.42
CA VAL A 51 10.83 12.73 19.81
C VAL A 51 12.01 11.77 19.82
N THR A 52 11.98 10.71 19.02
CA THR A 52 13.14 9.81 18.89
C THR A 52 14.36 10.55 18.33
N TYR A 53 14.17 11.39 17.31
CA TYR A 53 15.24 12.24 16.77
C TYR A 53 15.85 13.16 17.83
N ALA A 54 15.02 13.80 18.67
CA ALA A 54 15.49 14.67 19.74
C ALA A 54 16.35 13.90 20.74
N ILE A 55 15.89 12.74 21.21
CA ILE A 55 16.62 11.89 22.17
C ILE A 55 17.99 11.47 21.59
N GLU A 56 18.01 10.96 20.36
CA GLU A 56 19.25 10.52 19.71
C GLU A 56 20.21 11.68 19.43
N SER A 57 19.67 12.86 19.11
CA SER A 57 20.47 14.07 18.87
C SER A 57 21.10 14.59 20.17
N ILE A 58 20.36 14.62 21.28
CA ILE A 58 20.88 14.98 22.60
C ILE A 58 21.96 13.98 23.03
N LEU A 59 21.73 12.68 22.85
CA LEU A 59 22.71 11.64 23.16
C LEU A 59 23.96 11.77 22.29
N PHE A 60 23.81 12.11 21.01
CA PHE A 60 24.93 12.39 20.12
C PHE A 60 25.76 13.59 20.59
N SER A 61 25.11 14.70 20.99
CA SER A 61 25.78 15.87 21.56
C SER A 61 26.49 15.54 22.87
N TYR A 62 25.84 14.81 23.79
CA TYR A 62 26.44 14.35 25.04
C TYR A 62 27.72 13.54 24.81
N LEU A 63 27.71 12.60 23.85
CA LEU A 63 28.90 11.81 23.53
C LEU A 63 30.04 12.70 23.01
N ARG A 64 29.74 13.73 22.21
CA ARG A 64 30.75 14.68 21.72
C ARG A 64 31.35 15.50 22.86
N LEU A 65 30.54 15.95 23.82
CA LEU A 65 31.01 16.70 24.98
C LEU A 65 31.95 15.86 25.87
N ASN A 66 31.70 14.55 25.96
CA ASN A 66 32.57 13.61 26.67
C ASN A 66 33.83 13.19 25.88
N GLY A 67 34.10 13.81 24.73
CA GLY A 67 35.26 13.48 23.90
C GLY A 67 35.17 12.14 23.17
N VAL A 68 34.00 11.48 23.18
CA VAL A 68 33.77 10.24 22.42
C VAL A 68 33.52 10.60 20.95
N LYS A 69 34.09 9.81 20.04
CA LYS A 69 33.83 9.95 18.60
C LYS A 69 32.41 9.50 18.25
N ALA A 70 31.44 10.40 18.38
CA ALA A 70 30.03 10.10 18.21
C ALA A 70 29.65 9.55 16.81
N ARG A 71 30.45 9.81 15.76
CA ARG A 71 30.24 9.25 14.41
C ARG A 71 30.60 7.77 14.28
N GLU A 72 31.56 7.30 15.07
CA GLU A 72 31.94 5.88 15.12
C GLU A 72 31.02 5.11 16.10
N HIS A 73 30.25 5.84 16.92
CA HIS A 73 29.35 5.26 17.91
C HIS A 73 28.04 4.74 17.29
N PRO A 74 27.42 3.67 17.82
CA PRO A 74 26.15 3.14 17.33
C PRO A 74 25.00 4.15 17.22
N VAL A 75 25.03 5.23 18.02
CA VAL A 75 24.05 6.35 17.94
C VAL A 75 23.98 6.95 16.54
N PHE A 76 25.09 6.99 15.78
CA PHE A 76 25.06 7.48 14.41
C PHE A 76 24.27 6.56 13.46
N THR A 77 24.23 5.26 13.76
CA THR A 77 23.40 4.29 13.03
C THR A 77 21.92 4.53 13.31
N GLU A 78 21.56 4.83 14.56
CA GLU A 78 20.19 5.16 14.93
C GLU A 78 19.74 6.48 14.28
N LEU A 79 20.59 7.52 14.25
CA LEU A 79 20.28 8.76 13.52
C LEU A 79 20.03 8.51 12.02
N THR A 80 20.80 7.60 11.42
CA THR A 80 20.60 7.18 10.02
C THR A 80 19.27 6.44 9.85
N ARG A 81 18.88 5.63 10.83
CA ARG A 81 17.60 4.94 10.86
C ARG A 81 16.43 5.91 11.00
N VAL A 82 16.52 6.92 11.87
CA VAL A 82 15.52 7.99 12.02
C VAL A 82 15.34 8.76 10.71
N LYS A 83 16.44 9.09 10.01
CA LYS A 83 16.38 9.70 8.67
C LYS A 83 15.54 8.88 7.69
N GLN A 84 15.68 7.55 7.69
CA GLN A 84 14.87 6.69 6.84
C GLN A 84 13.38 6.75 7.21
N TYR A 85 13.04 6.92 8.49
CA TYR A 85 11.65 7.10 8.91
C TYR A 85 11.07 8.45 8.50
N PHE A 86 11.86 9.53 8.53
CA PHE A 86 11.43 10.80 7.92
C PHE A 86 11.13 10.64 6.43
N ASP A 87 11.94 9.89 5.69
CA ASP A 87 11.70 9.65 4.26
C ASP A 87 10.42 8.82 4.02
N LYS A 88 10.13 7.84 4.89
CA LYS A 88 8.87 7.08 4.85
C LYS A 88 7.65 7.97 5.12
N ILE A 89 7.75 8.86 6.11
CA ILE A 89 6.69 9.81 6.44
C ILE A 89 6.47 10.78 5.27
N LYS A 90 7.53 11.36 4.70
CA LYS A 90 7.45 12.23 3.52
C LYS A 90 6.78 11.56 2.33
N LEU A 91 7.10 10.28 2.08
CA LEU A 91 6.47 9.49 1.03
C LEU A 91 4.98 9.25 1.29
N ALA A 92 4.58 9.11 2.56
CA ALA A 92 3.17 8.97 2.95
C ALA A 92 2.39 10.29 2.87
N GLU A 93 3.03 11.42 3.19
CA GLU A 93 2.45 12.76 3.06
C GLU A 93 2.23 13.18 1.62
N THR A 94 3.23 12.90 0.79
CA THR A 94 3.21 13.18 -0.64
C THR A 94 3.26 11.86 -1.38
N PRO A 95 2.13 11.13 -1.46
CA PRO A 95 2.08 9.92 -2.24
C PRO A 95 2.44 10.31 -3.66
N ARG A 96 3.63 9.88 -4.12
CA ARG A 96 3.99 9.94 -5.53
C ARG A 96 2.82 9.35 -6.30
N PRO A 97 2.44 9.92 -7.47
CA PRO A 97 1.34 9.40 -8.25
C PRO A 97 1.53 7.90 -8.35
N LYS A 98 0.60 7.17 -7.73
CA LYS A 98 0.62 5.72 -7.64
C LYS A 98 0.91 5.26 -9.04
N ARG A 99 2.04 4.56 -9.23
CA ARG A 99 2.44 3.93 -10.50
C ARG A 99 1.16 3.44 -11.20
N GLU A 100 0.66 4.21 -12.18
CA GLU A 100 -0.65 3.96 -12.80
C GLU A 100 -0.65 2.61 -13.54
N ASN A 101 0.55 2.10 -13.78
CA ASN A 101 0.90 0.76 -14.22
C ASN A 101 0.70 -0.36 -13.18
N MET A 102 0.14 -0.09 -12.00
CA MET A 102 -0.39 -1.12 -11.10
C MET A 102 -1.88 -1.40 -11.32
N SER A 103 -2.49 -0.80 -12.35
CA SER A 103 -3.78 -1.29 -12.85
C SER A 103 -3.56 -2.60 -13.61
N LEU A 104 -4.26 -3.65 -13.20
CA LEU A 104 -4.24 -4.92 -13.92
C LEU A 104 -5.01 -4.75 -15.22
N ASP A 105 -4.38 -5.09 -16.36
CA ASP A 105 -5.09 -5.19 -17.63
C ASP A 105 -6.03 -6.40 -17.56
N LYS A 106 -7.31 -6.10 -17.29
CA LYS A 106 -8.38 -7.09 -17.20
C LYS A 106 -8.57 -7.83 -18.52
N GLN A 107 -8.31 -7.19 -19.66
CA GLN A 107 -8.45 -7.82 -20.97
C GLN A 107 -7.32 -8.81 -21.21
N ALA A 108 -6.07 -8.44 -20.93
CA ALA A 108 -4.94 -9.37 -21.01
C ALA A 108 -5.12 -10.56 -20.05
N ALA A 109 -5.53 -10.29 -18.81
CA ALA A 109 -5.84 -11.35 -17.84
C ALA A 109 -6.96 -12.28 -18.35
N ALA A 110 -8.04 -11.73 -18.92
CA ALA A 110 -9.12 -12.53 -19.51
C ALA A 110 -8.62 -13.39 -20.70
N ARG A 111 -7.72 -12.87 -21.54
CA ARG A 111 -7.12 -13.65 -22.64
C ARG A 111 -6.25 -14.79 -22.12
N ILE A 112 -5.44 -14.54 -21.08
CA ILE A 112 -4.61 -15.58 -20.44
C ILE A 112 -5.49 -16.67 -19.83
N ILE A 113 -6.55 -16.28 -19.12
CA ILE A 113 -7.51 -17.20 -18.52
C ILE A 113 -8.21 -18.02 -19.62
N LYS A 114 -8.70 -17.36 -20.68
CA LYS A 114 -9.36 -18.01 -21.81
C LYS A 114 -8.43 -18.99 -22.54
N ALA A 115 -7.17 -18.62 -22.76
CA ALA A 115 -6.18 -19.52 -23.36
C ALA A 115 -5.87 -20.71 -22.44
N GLY A 116 -5.77 -20.52 -21.13
CA GLY A 116 -5.59 -21.62 -20.17
C GLY A 116 -6.80 -22.57 -20.06
N LEU A 117 -8.00 -22.08 -20.40
CA LEU A 117 -9.25 -22.85 -20.43
C LEU A 117 -9.58 -23.41 -21.83
N SER A 118 -8.80 -23.11 -22.87
CA SER A 118 -9.09 -23.42 -24.29
C SER A 118 -9.05 -24.90 -24.70
N GLY A 119 -9.14 -25.83 -23.74
CA GLY A 119 -9.34 -27.26 -23.97
C GLY A 119 -10.65 -27.80 -23.40
N ASN A 120 -11.53 -26.92 -22.92
CA ASN A 120 -12.77 -27.27 -22.21
C ASN A 120 -14.05 -26.97 -23.03
N ASP A 121 -13.95 -27.09 -24.36
CA ASP A 121 -14.97 -26.65 -25.33
C ASP A 121 -16.39 -27.19 -25.04
N LYS A 122 -16.48 -28.41 -24.47
CA LYS A 122 -17.77 -29.02 -24.10
C LYS A 122 -18.53 -28.20 -23.05
N TYR A 123 -17.82 -27.72 -22.04
CA TYR A 123 -18.44 -26.94 -20.96
C TYR A 123 -18.70 -25.49 -21.39
N ASP A 124 -17.91 -24.96 -22.33
CA ASP A 124 -18.14 -23.63 -22.90
C ASP A 124 -19.39 -23.63 -23.78
N LEU A 125 -19.62 -24.68 -24.56
CA LEU A 125 -20.85 -24.88 -25.34
C LEU A 125 -22.08 -25.07 -24.43
N GLU A 126 -21.99 -25.91 -23.40
CA GLU A 126 -23.10 -26.14 -22.47
C GLU A 126 -23.48 -24.85 -21.72
N ARG A 127 -22.47 -24.08 -21.27
CA ARG A 127 -22.69 -22.79 -20.62
C ARG A 127 -23.31 -21.77 -21.60
N ALA A 128 -22.87 -21.75 -22.86
CA ALA A 128 -23.43 -20.86 -23.87
C ALA A 128 -24.89 -21.19 -24.17
N GLU A 129 -25.24 -22.48 -24.26
CA GLU A 129 -26.60 -22.95 -24.46
C GLU A 129 -27.52 -22.56 -23.27
N GLN A 130 -27.06 -22.77 -22.04
CA GLN A 130 -27.80 -22.38 -20.84
C GLN A 130 -28.05 -20.88 -20.79
N GLN A 131 -27.03 -20.06 -21.10
CA GLN A 131 -27.18 -18.61 -21.13
C GLN A 131 -28.12 -18.14 -22.24
N ALA A 132 -28.08 -18.75 -23.42
CA ALA A 132 -29.00 -18.45 -24.51
C ALA A 132 -30.45 -18.78 -24.12
N LYS A 133 -30.65 -19.94 -23.48
CA LYS A 133 -31.95 -20.38 -22.97
C LYS A 133 -32.49 -19.46 -21.88
N GLU A 134 -31.65 -19.03 -20.94
CA GLU A 134 -32.01 -18.07 -19.91
C GLU A 134 -32.36 -16.69 -20.47
N LYS A 135 -31.57 -16.19 -21.44
CA LYS A 135 -31.85 -14.92 -22.12
C LYS A 135 -33.14 -14.97 -22.92
N ALA A 136 -33.38 -16.05 -23.66
CA ALA A 136 -34.62 -16.25 -24.40
C ALA A 136 -35.83 -16.30 -23.45
N ARG A 137 -35.71 -17.04 -22.34
CA ARG A 137 -36.76 -17.09 -21.30
C ARG A 137 -36.99 -15.74 -20.65
N ALA A 138 -35.94 -14.97 -20.38
CA ALA A 138 -36.06 -13.62 -19.84
C ALA A 138 -36.71 -12.67 -20.84
N HIS A 139 -36.40 -12.79 -22.14
CA HIS A 139 -37.01 -12.00 -23.19
C HIS A 139 -38.50 -12.29 -23.34
N ILE A 140 -38.87 -13.57 -23.42
CA ILE A 140 -40.27 -14.00 -23.49
C ILE A 140 -41.03 -13.50 -22.25
N LYS A 141 -40.46 -13.69 -21.05
CA LYS A 141 -41.07 -13.21 -19.81
C LYS A 141 -41.18 -11.68 -19.75
N PHE A 142 -40.26 -10.95 -20.39
CA PHE A 142 -40.32 -9.50 -20.49
C PHE A 142 -41.40 -9.03 -21.48
N GLU A 143 -41.58 -9.74 -22.59
CA GLU A 143 -42.64 -9.47 -23.57
C GLU A 143 -44.04 -9.87 -23.07
N GLU A 144 -44.13 -10.90 -22.23
CA GLU A 144 -45.38 -11.35 -21.60
C GLU A 144 -45.83 -10.47 -20.41
N LEU A 145 -44.99 -9.55 -19.94
CA LEU A 145 -45.42 -8.54 -18.98
C LEU A 145 -46.39 -7.57 -19.68
N PRO A 146 -47.62 -7.36 -19.17
CA PRO A 146 -48.58 -6.48 -19.82
C PRO A 146 -48.01 -5.07 -19.88
N LYS A 147 -47.93 -4.49 -21.10
CA LYS A 147 -47.76 -3.05 -21.27
C LYS A 147 -48.87 -2.37 -20.46
N ALA A 148 -48.51 -1.77 -19.33
CA ALA A 148 -49.40 -0.88 -18.62
C ALA A 148 -49.93 0.18 -19.61
N PRO A 149 -51.21 0.57 -19.52
CA PRO A 149 -51.83 1.43 -20.50
C PRO A 149 -51.09 2.78 -20.53
N LYS A 150 -50.78 3.24 -21.76
CA LYS A 150 -50.55 4.66 -21.99
C LYS A 150 -51.85 5.36 -21.57
N THR A 151 -51.80 6.17 -20.52
CA THR A 151 -52.86 7.13 -20.25
C THR A 151 -52.92 8.05 -21.46
N GLU A 152 -54.01 7.96 -22.21
CA GLU A 152 -54.28 8.82 -23.35
C GLU A 152 -54.44 10.25 -22.84
N VAL A 153 -53.52 11.13 -23.24
CA VAL A 153 -53.89 12.47 -23.66
C VAL A 153 -53.22 12.70 -25.01
N GLY A 154 -54.05 12.83 -26.05
CA GLY A 154 -53.72 13.50 -27.31
C GLY A 154 -53.03 12.65 -28.36
N ALA A 155 -53.80 12.24 -29.37
CA ALA A 155 -53.30 11.77 -30.66
C ALA A 155 -52.93 12.97 -31.54
N GLU A 156 -51.77 12.91 -32.19
CA GLU A 156 -51.62 13.34 -33.58
C GLU A 156 -50.36 12.75 -34.23
N ASP A 157 -50.56 12.27 -35.46
CA ASP A 157 -49.65 11.56 -36.35
C ASP A 157 -48.42 12.37 -36.78
N ALA A 158 -47.29 11.69 -37.03
CA ALA A 158 -46.65 11.62 -38.35
C ALA A 158 -45.22 11.02 -38.31
N GLN A 159 -45.06 9.94 -39.09
CA GLN A 159 -43.94 9.61 -39.98
C GLN A 159 -42.46 9.62 -39.52
N SER A 160 -41.85 8.44 -39.73
CA SER A 160 -40.48 8.15 -40.22
C SER A 160 -39.29 9.00 -39.75
N SER A 161 -38.27 8.34 -39.20
CA SER A 161 -36.97 8.14 -39.86
C SER A 161 -35.94 7.54 -38.90
N GLU A 162 -34.93 6.95 -39.51
CA GLU A 162 -33.83 6.17 -38.95
C GLU A 162 -32.88 6.99 -38.06
N ASP A 163 -31.96 6.25 -37.42
CA ASP A 163 -30.57 6.64 -37.15
C ASP A 163 -30.11 6.81 -35.68
N LEU A 164 -28.82 6.51 -35.55
CA LEU A 164 -27.97 6.05 -34.45
C LEU A 164 -27.55 7.11 -33.40
N GLY A 165 -26.93 6.63 -32.31
CA GLY A 165 -26.02 7.39 -31.44
C GLY A 165 -26.53 7.58 -30.00
N SER A 166 -26.03 6.82 -29.01
CA SER A 166 -24.80 7.02 -28.21
C SER A 166 -24.89 8.10 -27.12
N ASP A 167 -24.60 7.67 -25.88
CA ASP A 167 -24.14 8.43 -24.71
C ASP A 167 -25.10 9.53 -24.17
N THR A 168 -25.36 9.71 -22.87
CA THR A 168 -24.41 9.78 -21.76
C THR A 168 -25.20 9.87 -20.43
N ALA A 169 -24.58 9.32 -19.37
CA ALA A 169 -24.65 9.68 -17.94
C ALA A 169 -25.78 10.59 -17.39
N ALA A 170 -26.48 10.12 -16.36
CA ALA A 170 -26.65 10.86 -15.09
C ALA A 170 -27.28 10.00 -13.98
N LYS A 171 -26.72 10.16 -12.77
CA LYS A 171 -26.97 9.47 -11.50
C LYS A 171 -28.14 10.13 -10.73
N PRO A 172 -28.90 9.41 -9.88
CA PRO A 172 -28.94 9.79 -8.45
C PRO A 172 -28.98 8.55 -7.51
N THR A 173 -28.09 8.40 -6.52
CA THR A 173 -28.11 8.93 -5.13
C THR A 173 -29.19 8.38 -4.19
N SER A 174 -28.73 7.57 -3.22
CA SER A 174 -29.23 7.38 -1.82
C SER A 174 -30.68 6.91 -1.62
N ARG A 175 -31.03 6.00 -0.70
CA ARG A 175 -30.56 5.88 0.68
C ARG A 175 -31.04 4.54 1.23
N SER A 176 -30.10 3.71 1.68
CA SER A 176 -30.36 2.40 2.29
C SER A 176 -30.98 2.55 3.68
N LYS A 177 -31.99 1.73 4.02
CA LYS A 177 -32.30 1.39 5.42
C LYS A 177 -32.33 -0.13 5.59
N LYS A 178 -31.46 -0.54 6.49
CA LYS A 178 -30.97 -1.88 6.84
C LYS A 178 -31.89 -2.56 7.85
N ARG A 179 -32.01 -3.90 7.78
CA ARG A 179 -32.05 -4.91 8.88
C ARG A 179 -32.84 -6.15 8.43
N ARG A 180 -32.52 -7.40 8.80
CA ARG A 180 -31.50 -8.00 9.68
C ARG A 180 -31.51 -9.50 9.34
N ILE A 181 -30.31 -10.10 9.24
CA ILE A 181 -30.10 -11.53 9.03
C ILE A 181 -30.13 -12.22 10.41
N GLU A 182 -30.87 -13.31 10.54
CA GLU A 182 -30.71 -14.30 11.61
C GLU A 182 -30.30 -15.62 10.95
N LEU A 183 -29.10 -16.10 11.26
CA LEU A 183 -28.70 -17.47 11.03
C LEU A 183 -27.95 -17.94 12.27
N ALA A 184 -28.51 -18.98 12.89
CA ALA A 184 -28.00 -19.65 14.07
C ALA A 184 -26.64 -20.31 13.78
N GLN A 185 -25.75 -20.22 14.76
CA GLN A 185 -24.55 -21.05 14.86
C GLN A 185 -24.64 -21.79 16.19
N ASP A 186 -24.43 -23.11 16.14
CA ASP A 186 -24.23 -23.91 17.34
C ASP A 186 -22.98 -24.78 17.20
N THR A 187 -22.29 -24.88 18.33
CA THR A 187 -21.22 -25.80 18.76
C THR A 187 -19.78 -25.66 18.23
N THR A 188 -18.90 -25.33 19.18
CA THR A 188 -17.48 -25.66 19.27
C THR A 188 -17.28 -27.15 19.62
N PRO A 189 -16.04 -27.67 19.54
CA PRO A 189 -15.33 -27.92 20.80
C PRO A 189 -13.81 -27.64 20.78
N THR A 190 -13.26 -27.68 21.99
CA THR A 190 -11.99 -27.13 22.50
C THR A 190 -10.81 -28.12 22.46
N SER A 191 -9.60 -27.58 22.25
CA SER A 191 -8.25 -27.92 22.80
C SER A 191 -7.76 -29.36 22.93
N GLU A 192 -6.54 -29.62 22.41
CA GLU A 192 -5.44 -30.27 23.14
C GLU A 192 -4.04 -29.74 22.72
N THR A 193 -3.14 -29.71 23.68
CA THR A 193 -1.75 -29.20 23.68
C THR A 193 -0.75 -30.32 23.39
N SER A 194 0.34 -30.07 22.65
CA SER A 194 1.64 -30.72 22.92
C SER A 194 2.83 -30.03 22.21
N GLN A 195 3.96 -30.06 22.90
CA GLN A 195 5.27 -29.48 22.58
C GLN A 195 6.07 -30.36 21.60
N GLY A 196 7.08 -29.80 20.93
CA GLY A 196 8.13 -30.60 20.27
C GLY A 196 9.01 -29.83 19.26
N GLU A 197 10.29 -29.73 19.57
CA GLU A 197 11.38 -29.12 18.77
C GLU A 197 11.63 -29.81 17.42
N SER A 198 12.16 -29.06 16.43
CA SER A 198 13.43 -29.36 15.71
C SER A 198 13.57 -28.66 14.34
N GLY A 199 14.76 -28.09 14.08
CA GLY A 199 15.55 -28.37 12.87
C GLY A 199 15.17 -27.75 11.51
N VAL A 200 15.77 -26.60 11.19
CA VAL A 200 16.07 -25.98 9.86
C VAL A 200 16.84 -26.98 8.93
N PRO A 201 16.95 -26.89 7.55
CA PRO A 201 16.90 -25.71 6.67
C PRO A 201 16.20 -25.76 5.28
N ASN A 202 16.02 -24.53 4.77
CA ASN A 202 15.81 -24.07 3.39
C ASN A 202 16.81 -24.65 2.33
N PRO A 203 16.38 -24.92 1.08
CA PRO A 203 17.29 -25.30 0.01
C PRO A 203 17.89 -24.09 -0.73
N VAL A 204 19.23 -24.01 -0.71
CA VAL A 204 20.06 -23.06 -1.46
C VAL A 204 20.11 -23.44 -2.96
N ARG A 205 19.67 -22.52 -3.84
CA ARG A 205 19.84 -22.62 -5.30
C ARG A 205 21.30 -22.34 -5.70
N LYS A 206 22.02 -23.36 -6.19
CA LYS A 206 23.36 -23.24 -6.79
C LYS A 206 23.32 -22.50 -8.13
N ARG A 207 24.01 -21.36 -8.23
CA ARG A 207 24.32 -20.67 -9.51
C ARG A 207 25.53 -21.34 -10.17
N LYS A 208 25.34 -21.84 -11.40
CA LYS A 208 26.39 -22.45 -12.24
C LYS A 208 27.25 -21.35 -12.87
N LYS A 209 28.52 -21.22 -12.46
CA LYS A 209 29.52 -20.37 -13.15
C LYS A 209 29.98 -21.08 -14.43
N ARG A 210 29.84 -20.43 -15.59
CA ARG A 210 30.51 -20.82 -16.84
C ARG A 210 31.81 -20.01 -16.93
N SER A 211 32.95 -20.70 -16.91
CA SER A 211 34.27 -20.16 -17.26
C SER A 211 34.38 -20.08 -18.78
N ASN A 212 34.70 -18.91 -19.32
CA ASN A 212 35.04 -18.76 -20.74
C ASN A 212 36.56 -18.59 -20.87
N GLU A 213 37.16 -19.50 -21.62
CA GLU A 213 38.59 -19.71 -21.74
C GLU A 213 39.20 -18.79 -22.81
N LYS A 214 40.31 -18.13 -22.46
CA LYS A 214 41.07 -17.23 -23.33
C LYS A 214 41.74 -18.03 -24.46
N ARG A 215 41.36 -17.76 -25.70
CA ARG A 215 42.15 -18.13 -26.89
C ARG A 215 43.29 -17.12 -27.09
N LYS A 216 44.54 -17.58 -26.94
CA LYS A 216 45.75 -16.88 -27.39
C LYS A 216 46.67 -17.88 -28.12
N GLY A 217 47.20 -17.46 -29.27
CA GLY A 217 48.18 -18.19 -30.10
C GLY A 217 47.51 -18.92 -31.27
N LYS A 218 48.02 -18.88 -32.51
CA LYS A 218 49.39 -18.69 -32.98
C LYS A 218 49.37 -18.12 -34.40
N GLY A 219 50.22 -17.12 -34.67
CA GLY A 219 50.65 -16.81 -36.03
C GLY A 219 51.64 -17.86 -36.50
N LEU A 220 51.37 -18.47 -37.65
CA LEU A 220 52.28 -19.33 -38.37
C LEU A 220 52.78 -18.55 -39.60
N LYS A 221 54.09 -18.33 -39.61
CA LYS A 221 54.87 -18.08 -40.82
C LYS A 221 54.86 -19.35 -41.68
N ASN A 222 54.91 -19.14 -43.00
CA ASN A 222 55.43 -19.97 -44.09
C ASN A 222 54.88 -19.27 -45.35
N THR A 223 55.57 -19.04 -46.46
CA THR A 223 56.88 -19.42 -47.00
C THR A 223 57.03 -18.53 -48.23
#